data_AF-A0A7S3I4V9-F1
#
_entry.id   AF-A0A7S3I4V9-F1
#
_cell.length_a   1.000
_cell.length_b   1.000
_cell.length_c   1.000
_cell.angle_alpha   90.00
_cell.angle_beta   90.00
_cell.angle_gamma   90.00
#
_symmetry.space_group_name_H-M   'P 1'
#
loop_
_entity.id
_entity.type
_entity.pdbx_description
1 polymer ?
#
loop_
_entity_poly.entity_id
_entity_poly.type
_entity_poly.pdbx_seq_one_letter_code
_entity_poly.pdbx_strand_id
1 'polypeptide(L)'
;EARCAAMARSSLFLLLSLSPLVASSAAWLSRRALLCSSAGALLAPPALAVPARTGPNSVFNGEYDDPKHPGCLRSIKVGGAPLLPDGRRSRKPQALVAGVDKACEGPPDINSVWKLVGSVSEDGETIFIDFSPKGGPKDLLGVWDGDGIKFPDGNKWTKVPNGTPGRRPKPVTLTSETELYKPAEKQ
;
A
#
# COMPACT_ATOMS: atom_id res chain seq x y z
N GLU A 1 -0.24 48.45 -53.74
CA GLU A 1 -1.48 47.71 -54.08
C GLU A 1 -2.50 48.04 -52.99
N ALA A 2 -3.43 49.00 -53.13
CA ALA A 2 -4.65 48.96 -53.94
C ALA A 2 -5.41 47.63 -53.78
N ARG A 3 -6.68 47.54 -53.39
CA ARG A 3 -7.76 48.52 -53.21
C ARG A 3 -9.00 47.79 -52.62
N CYS A 4 -9.91 48.60 -52.07
CA CYS A 4 -11.38 48.44 -52.09
C CYS A 4 -12.03 47.31 -51.26
N ALA A 5 -12.88 47.63 -50.26
CA ALA A 5 -14.23 48.26 -50.34
C ALA A 5 -15.29 47.23 -50.76
N ALA A 6 -16.55 47.28 -50.35
CA ALA A 6 -17.31 48.00 -49.34
C ALA A 6 -18.69 47.32 -49.26
N MET A 7 -19.47 47.75 -48.26
CA MET A 7 -20.89 47.53 -47.99
C MET A 7 -21.84 47.25 -49.17
N ALA A 8 -22.90 46.47 -48.85
CA ALA A 8 -24.34 46.75 -49.04
C ALA A 8 -25.11 45.41 -49.15
N ARG A 9 -26.39 45.20 -48.80
CA ARG A 9 -27.41 45.78 -47.89
C ARG A 9 -28.66 44.89 -48.12
N SER A 10 -29.58 44.84 -47.14
CA SER A 10 -31.00 44.42 -47.29
C SER A 10 -31.31 42.95 -47.55
N SER A 11 -32.39 42.34 -47.06
CA SER A 11 -33.44 42.75 -46.11
C SER A 11 -34.18 41.49 -45.65
N LEU A 12 -34.53 41.44 -44.37
CA LEU A 12 -35.81 41.03 -43.79
C LEU A 12 -36.50 39.72 -44.27
N PHE A 13 -36.68 38.73 -43.39
CA PHE A 13 -38.01 38.24 -43.03
C PHE A 13 -38.03 37.54 -41.66
N LEU A 14 -39.13 37.83 -40.98
CA LEU A 14 -39.53 37.62 -39.61
C LEU A 14 -39.95 36.16 -39.34
N LEU A 15 -39.41 35.49 -38.32
CA LEU A 15 -40.13 34.42 -37.62
C LEU A 15 -39.93 34.56 -36.10
N LEU A 16 -40.99 35.02 -35.47
CA LEU A 16 -41.24 35.00 -34.03
C LEU A 16 -41.26 33.54 -33.55
N SER A 17 -40.31 33.14 -32.69
CA SER A 17 -40.48 31.98 -31.81
C SER A 17 -40.53 32.47 -30.37
N LEU A 18 -41.74 32.46 -29.82
CA LEU A 18 -42.04 32.76 -28.43
C LEU A 18 -41.48 31.63 -27.56
N SER A 19 -40.57 31.92 -26.63
CA SER A 19 -40.24 31.02 -25.53
C SER A 19 -40.07 31.87 -24.27
N PRO A 20 -40.89 31.64 -23.22
CA PRO A 20 -40.93 32.51 -22.06
C PRO A 20 -39.71 32.35 -21.17
N LEU A 21 -39.24 33.51 -20.72
CA LEU A 21 -38.28 33.72 -19.64
C LEU A 21 -38.86 33.11 -18.36
N VAL A 22 -38.35 31.97 -17.91
CA VAL A 22 -38.62 31.50 -16.55
C VAL A 22 -37.78 32.35 -15.61
N ALA A 23 -38.42 33.35 -15.02
CA ALA A 23 -37.86 34.16 -13.96
C ALA A 23 -37.54 33.28 -12.75
N SER A 24 -36.25 33.25 -12.38
CA SER A 24 -35.82 32.86 -11.05
C SER A 24 -36.52 33.74 -10.01
N SER A 25 -37.53 33.18 -9.35
CA SER A 25 -38.04 33.71 -8.09
C SER A 25 -37.46 32.86 -6.98
N ALA A 26 -36.48 33.42 -6.28
CA ALA A 26 -36.00 32.91 -5.02
C ALA A 26 -37.16 32.91 -4.01
N ALA A 27 -37.83 31.78 -3.87
CA ALA A 27 -38.75 31.56 -2.76
C ALA A 27 -37.91 31.12 -1.55
N TRP A 28 -37.65 32.07 -0.65
CA TRP A 28 -37.30 31.79 0.73
C TRP A 28 -38.36 30.86 1.34
N LEU A 29 -38.08 29.57 1.37
CA LEU A 29 -38.87 28.61 2.14
C LEU A 29 -38.34 28.60 3.58
N SER A 30 -39.16 29.20 4.43
CA SER A 30 -39.07 29.22 5.89
C SER A 30 -38.84 27.82 6.46
N ARG A 31 -37.89 27.70 7.39
CA ARG A 31 -37.46 26.44 8.04
C ARG A 31 -38.47 25.90 9.05
N ARG A 32 -39.77 25.96 8.79
CA ARG A 32 -40.78 25.39 9.68
C ARG A 32 -41.93 24.76 8.91
N ALA A 33 -42.21 23.53 9.31
CA ALA A 33 -43.33 22.67 8.97
C ALA A 33 -43.21 21.86 7.68
N LEU A 34 -42.87 20.58 7.84
CA LEU A 34 -43.71 19.47 7.39
C LEU A 34 -43.28 18.19 8.10
N LEU A 35 -44.02 17.87 9.17
CA LEU A 35 -44.10 16.57 9.80
C LEU A 35 -45.16 15.73 9.09
N CYS A 36 -44.93 14.40 9.09
CA CYS A 36 -45.84 13.29 8.78
C CYS A 36 -46.01 12.89 7.30
N SER A 37 -45.35 11.79 6.89
CA SER A 37 -45.97 10.45 6.76
C SER A 37 -45.27 9.55 5.73
N SER A 38 -44.42 8.65 6.22
CA SER A 38 -44.36 7.21 5.86
C SER A 38 -43.20 6.59 6.65
N ALA A 39 -43.55 5.91 7.74
CA ALA A 39 -42.62 5.15 8.57
C ALA A 39 -42.27 3.83 7.86
N GLY A 40 -41.30 3.90 6.95
CA GLY A 40 -40.60 2.75 6.39
C GLY A 40 -39.11 2.91 6.68
N ALA A 41 -38.73 2.96 7.95
CA ALA A 41 -37.33 3.00 8.34
C ALA A 41 -36.68 1.65 8.02
N LEU A 42 -36.13 1.52 6.80
CA LEU A 42 -35.12 0.52 6.50
C LEU A 42 -33.97 0.73 7.48
N LEU A 43 -33.95 -0.06 8.56
CA LEU A 43 -32.81 -0.16 9.46
C LEU A 43 -31.66 -0.75 8.64
N ALA A 44 -30.80 0.12 8.11
CA ALA A 44 -29.53 -0.31 7.56
C ALA A 44 -28.76 -1.03 8.68
N PRO A 45 -28.32 -2.29 8.49
CA PRO A 45 -27.52 -2.97 9.48
C PRO A 45 -26.25 -2.14 9.74
N PRO A 46 -25.80 -2.05 11.01
CA PRO A 46 -24.56 -1.34 11.32
C PRO A 46 -23.41 -2.00 10.56
N ALA A 47 -22.72 -1.22 9.72
CA ALA A 47 -21.48 -1.66 9.10
C ALA A 47 -20.45 -1.86 10.22
N LEU A 48 -20.14 -3.12 10.53
CA LEU A 48 -19.04 -3.45 11.44
C LEU A 48 -17.73 -3.00 10.79
N ALA A 49 -17.01 -2.09 11.45
CA ALA A 49 -15.68 -1.69 11.01
C ALA A 49 -14.73 -2.88 11.16
N VAL A 50 -14.31 -3.47 10.04
CA VAL A 50 -13.21 -4.44 10.03
C VAL A 50 -11.93 -3.68 10.43
N PRO A 51 -11.22 -4.11 11.49
CA PRO A 51 -9.99 -3.46 11.89
C PRO A 51 -8.99 -3.52 10.74
N ALA A 52 -8.46 -2.37 10.33
CA ALA A 52 -7.45 -2.30 9.29
C ALA A 52 -6.21 -3.09 9.73
N ARG A 53 -5.92 -4.22 9.05
CA ARG A 53 -4.75 -5.09 9.27
C ARG A 53 -3.46 -4.48 8.69
N THR A 54 -3.24 -3.20 8.97
CA THR A 54 -2.14 -2.40 8.44
C THR A 54 -1.12 -2.10 9.54
N GLY A 55 0.11 -1.76 9.13
CA GLY A 55 1.17 -1.42 10.06
C GLY A 55 1.47 -2.54 11.06
N PRO A 56 1.65 -2.25 12.37
CA PRO A 56 2.02 -3.24 13.38
C PRO A 56 1.03 -4.40 13.54
N ASN A 57 -0.25 -4.16 13.25
CA ASN A 57 -1.32 -5.14 13.42
C ASN A 57 -1.52 -6.03 12.20
N SER A 58 -0.66 -5.93 11.18
CA SER A 58 -0.75 -6.78 10.01
C SER A 58 -0.49 -8.24 10.37
N VAL A 59 -1.34 -9.14 9.84
CA VAL A 59 -1.16 -10.60 9.98
C VAL A 59 0.17 -11.07 9.42
N PHE A 60 0.69 -10.35 8.43
CA PHE A 60 1.96 -10.64 7.76
C PHE A 60 3.20 -10.26 8.59
N ASN A 61 3.09 -9.50 9.69
CA ASN A 61 4.25 -9.19 10.52
C ASN A 61 4.78 -10.44 11.23
N GLY A 62 6.06 -10.75 11.06
CA GLY A 62 6.71 -11.82 11.79
C GLY A 62 7.86 -12.45 11.05
N GLU A 63 8.26 -13.62 11.52
CA GLU A 63 9.26 -14.47 10.90
C GLU A 63 8.64 -15.81 10.53
N TYR A 64 9.20 -16.45 9.50
CA TYR A 64 8.59 -17.58 8.83
C TYR A 64 9.59 -18.71 8.57
N ASP A 65 9.08 -19.94 8.57
CA ASP A 65 9.75 -21.11 8.04
C ASP A 65 9.38 -21.28 6.56
N ASP A 66 10.38 -21.32 5.69
CA ASP A 66 10.25 -21.62 4.27
C ASP A 66 10.78 -23.05 4.01
N PRO A 67 9.93 -24.01 3.61
CA PRO A 67 10.36 -25.37 3.28
C PRO A 67 11.46 -25.45 2.21
N LYS A 68 11.54 -24.48 1.29
CA LYS A 68 12.61 -24.42 0.27
C LYS A 68 13.94 -23.91 0.83
N HIS A 69 13.92 -23.26 2.00
CA HIS A 69 15.11 -22.77 2.70
C HIS A 69 15.02 -23.09 4.20
N PRO A 70 15.13 -24.38 4.59
CA PRO A 70 14.98 -24.81 5.98
C PRO A 70 15.97 -24.11 6.91
N GLY A 71 15.47 -23.59 8.04
CA GLY A 71 16.29 -22.94 9.06
C GLY A 71 16.80 -21.55 8.69
N CYS A 72 16.58 -21.07 7.46
CA CYS A 72 16.99 -19.73 7.05
C CYS A 72 16.01 -18.65 7.54
N LEU A 73 16.51 -17.42 7.66
CA LEU A 73 15.69 -16.28 8.02
C LEU A 73 14.70 -15.95 6.89
N ARG A 74 13.43 -15.80 7.23
CA ARG A 74 12.41 -15.10 6.44
C ARG A 74 11.64 -14.20 7.37
N SER A 75 11.72 -12.90 7.16
CA SER A 75 11.10 -11.88 8.01
C SER A 75 10.30 -10.91 7.16
N ILE A 76 9.10 -10.57 7.62
CA ILE A 76 8.26 -9.58 6.99
C ILE A 76 7.90 -8.53 8.04
N LYS A 77 8.13 -7.27 7.68
CA LYS A 77 7.73 -6.10 8.45
C LYS A 77 6.87 -5.19 7.58
N VAL A 78 5.60 -5.07 7.95
CA VAL A 78 4.62 -4.20 7.33
C VAL A 78 4.67 -2.83 8.02
N GLY A 79 5.02 -1.82 7.23
CA GLY A 79 5.02 -0.42 7.63
C GLY A 79 3.70 0.27 7.31
N GLY A 80 3.71 1.59 7.42
CA GLY A 80 2.63 2.43 6.89
C GLY A 80 2.62 2.42 5.36
N ALA A 81 1.54 2.95 4.79
CA ALA A 81 1.50 3.17 3.35
C ALA A 81 2.47 4.29 2.93
N PRO A 82 3.19 4.13 1.81
CA PRO A 82 4.16 5.11 1.34
C PRO A 82 3.48 6.41 0.94
N LEU A 83 4.19 7.53 1.07
CA LEU A 83 3.78 8.82 0.51
C LEU A 83 4.00 8.80 -1.00
N LEU A 84 2.97 9.19 -1.73
CA LEU A 84 2.99 9.35 -3.18
C LEU A 84 3.46 10.77 -3.54
N PRO A 85 3.91 11.02 -4.79
CA PRO A 85 4.36 12.34 -5.23
C PRO A 85 3.30 13.44 -5.13
N ASP A 86 2.01 13.09 -5.10
CA ASP A 86 0.88 14.00 -4.92
C ASP A 86 0.66 14.43 -3.45
N GLY A 87 1.51 13.97 -2.53
CA GLY A 87 1.44 14.24 -1.10
C GLY A 87 0.42 13.37 -0.34
N ARG A 88 -0.29 12.47 -1.02
CA ARG A 88 -1.23 11.52 -0.38
C ARG A 88 -0.51 10.23 -0.02
N ARG A 89 -1.03 9.50 0.96
CA ARG A 89 -0.57 8.13 1.22
C ARG A 89 -1.22 7.17 0.24
N SER A 90 -0.45 6.16 -0.19
CA SER A 90 -1.01 5.02 -0.90
C SER A 90 -2.09 4.35 -0.05
N ARG A 91 -3.02 3.65 -0.70
CA ARG A 91 -3.99 2.82 0.02
C ARG A 91 -3.38 1.50 0.49
N LYS A 92 -2.29 1.06 -0.15
CA LYS A 92 -1.60 -0.19 0.15
C LYS A 92 -0.43 0.04 1.12
N PRO A 93 -0.41 -0.61 2.29
CA PRO A 93 0.74 -0.59 3.18
C PRO A 93 1.98 -1.17 2.50
N GLN A 94 3.16 -0.62 2.81
CA GLN A 94 4.44 -1.18 2.33
C GLN A 94 4.89 -2.32 3.24
N ALA A 95 5.41 -3.39 2.65
CA ALA A 95 6.08 -4.48 3.35
C ALA A 95 7.57 -4.48 3.02
N LEU A 96 8.41 -4.70 4.03
CA LEU A 96 9.82 -5.01 3.89
C LEU A 96 10.01 -6.49 4.18
N VAL A 97 10.58 -7.20 3.22
CA VAL A 97 10.84 -8.64 3.34
C VAL A 97 12.35 -8.82 3.39
N ALA A 98 12.84 -9.51 4.42
CA ALA A 98 14.24 -9.81 4.58
C ALA A 98 14.45 -11.31 4.71
N GLY A 99 15.57 -11.80 4.23
CA GLY A 99 15.90 -13.20 4.42
C GLY A 99 17.28 -13.58 3.95
N VAL A 100 17.54 -14.87 4.05
CA VAL A 100 18.81 -15.49 3.68
C VAL A 100 18.49 -16.78 2.92
N ASP A 101 19.34 -17.13 1.95
CA ASP A 101 19.17 -18.35 1.14
C ASP A 101 20.21 -19.42 1.42
N LYS A 102 21.38 -19.02 1.97
CA LYS A 102 22.56 -19.85 2.24
C LYS A 102 23.11 -19.48 3.63
N ALA A 103 23.74 -20.41 4.34
CA ALA A 103 24.14 -20.22 5.74
C ALA A 103 22.94 -20.07 6.69
N CYS A 104 22.09 -21.10 6.70
CA CYS A 104 20.93 -21.21 7.60
C CYS A 104 21.30 -21.71 9.01
N GLU A 105 22.59 -21.96 9.26
CA GLU A 105 23.11 -22.42 10.54
C GLU A 105 23.55 -21.22 11.38
N GLY A 106 22.70 -20.84 12.35
CA GLY A 106 22.97 -19.74 13.27
C GLY A 106 22.77 -18.34 12.65
N PRO A 107 23.23 -17.28 13.37
CA PRO A 107 23.06 -15.90 12.95
C PRO A 107 23.85 -15.58 11.66
N PRO A 108 23.21 -15.13 10.57
CA PRO A 108 23.89 -14.75 9.34
C PRO A 108 24.65 -13.42 9.49
N ASP A 109 25.62 -13.18 8.60
CA ASP A 109 26.23 -11.84 8.47
C ASP A 109 25.21 -10.83 7.92
N ILE A 110 25.28 -9.58 8.37
CA ILE A 110 24.33 -8.53 7.95
C ILE A 110 24.36 -8.27 6.44
N ASN A 111 25.52 -8.44 5.78
CA ASN A 111 25.66 -8.20 4.34
C ASN A 111 25.11 -9.36 3.50
N SER A 112 24.92 -10.54 4.11
CA SER A 112 24.33 -11.70 3.45
C SER A 112 22.79 -11.67 3.42
N VAL A 113 22.18 -10.78 4.22
CA VAL A 113 20.73 -10.65 4.30
C VAL A 113 20.21 -9.82 3.12
N TRP A 114 19.46 -10.47 2.23
CA TRP A 114 18.78 -9.77 1.15
C TRP A 114 17.54 -9.05 1.69
N LYS A 115 17.16 -7.97 1.00
CA LYS A 115 15.99 -7.14 1.33
C LYS A 115 15.17 -6.90 0.08
N LEU A 116 13.87 -7.15 0.17
CA LEU A 116 12.88 -6.93 -0.87
C LEU A 116 11.79 -6.02 -0.36
N VAL A 117 11.08 -5.41 -1.30
CA VAL A 117 9.91 -4.58 -1.03
C VAL A 117 8.65 -5.32 -1.47
N GLY A 118 7.54 -4.97 -0.84
CA GLY A 118 6.23 -5.48 -1.19
C GLY A 118 5.12 -4.53 -0.78
N SER A 119 3.89 -4.92 -1.07
CA SER A 119 2.70 -4.21 -0.65
C SER A 119 1.63 -5.18 -0.14
N VAL A 120 0.84 -4.73 0.83
CA VAL A 120 -0.31 -5.49 1.35
C VAL A 120 -1.59 -4.96 0.71
N SER A 121 -2.55 -5.83 0.41
CA SER A 121 -3.86 -5.41 -0.07
C SER A 121 -4.64 -4.60 0.98
N GLU A 122 -5.66 -3.86 0.54
CA GLU A 122 -6.46 -3.01 1.43
C GLU A 122 -7.26 -3.81 2.48
N ASP A 123 -7.69 -5.02 2.12
CA ASP A 123 -8.33 -5.99 3.02
C ASP A 123 -7.35 -6.65 4.03
N GLY A 124 -6.04 -6.56 3.77
CA GLY A 124 -5.00 -7.18 4.58
C GLY A 124 -4.97 -8.70 4.51
N GLU A 125 -5.49 -9.31 3.45
CA GLU A 125 -5.52 -10.77 3.25
C GLU A 125 -4.48 -11.27 2.25
N THR A 126 -3.92 -10.38 1.43
CA THR A 126 -2.89 -10.72 0.44
C THR A 126 -1.68 -9.78 0.53
N ILE A 127 -0.52 -10.31 0.14
CA ILE A 127 0.74 -9.59 0.06
C ILE A 127 1.34 -9.80 -1.33
N PHE A 128 1.92 -8.75 -1.90
CA PHE A 128 2.64 -8.77 -3.17
C PHE A 128 4.11 -8.48 -2.89
N ILE A 129 5.01 -9.39 -3.25
CA ILE A 129 6.45 -9.26 -2.96
C ILE A 129 7.22 -9.16 -4.28
N ASP A 130 8.12 -8.19 -4.35
CA ASP A 130 8.99 -7.97 -5.49
C ASP A 130 10.28 -8.78 -5.38
N PHE A 131 10.32 -9.90 -6.12
CA PHE A 131 11.49 -10.75 -6.25
C PHE A 131 12.36 -10.39 -7.46
N SER A 132 12.05 -9.34 -8.21
CA SER A 132 12.83 -8.92 -9.39
C SER A 132 14.30 -8.63 -9.09
N PRO A 133 14.71 -8.09 -7.92
CA PRO A 133 16.14 -7.94 -7.59
C PRO A 133 16.90 -9.27 -7.47
N LYS A 134 16.17 -10.38 -7.32
CA LYS A 134 16.70 -11.75 -7.27
C LYS A 134 16.45 -12.54 -8.57
N GLY A 135 15.95 -11.88 -9.62
CA GLY A 135 15.59 -12.51 -10.90
C GLY A 135 14.22 -13.17 -10.93
N GLY A 136 13.39 -12.95 -9.90
CA GLY A 136 12.03 -13.48 -9.82
C GLY A 136 10.96 -12.52 -10.35
N PRO A 137 9.68 -12.86 -10.18
CA PRO A 137 8.55 -11.99 -10.56
C PRO A 137 8.47 -10.75 -9.67
N LYS A 138 7.99 -9.65 -10.26
CA LYS A 138 7.89 -8.33 -9.60
C LYS A 138 6.78 -8.23 -8.54
N ASP A 139 5.72 -9.01 -8.68
CA ASP A 139 4.54 -8.91 -7.82
C ASP A 139 4.04 -10.32 -7.47
N LEU A 140 4.89 -11.12 -6.81
CA LEU A 140 4.49 -12.47 -6.41
C LEU A 140 3.37 -12.38 -5.37
N LEU A 141 2.22 -12.95 -5.71
CA LEU A 141 1.06 -13.04 -4.82
C LEU A 141 1.31 -14.05 -3.70
N GLY A 142 1.15 -13.61 -2.46
CA GLY A 142 1.03 -14.44 -1.28
C GLY A 142 -0.33 -14.24 -0.63
N VAL A 143 -1.01 -15.33 -0.27
CA VAL A 143 -2.33 -15.32 0.37
C VAL A 143 -2.21 -15.80 1.81
N TRP A 144 -2.81 -15.06 2.75
CA TRP A 144 -2.86 -15.48 4.15
C TRP A 144 -3.74 -16.74 4.31
N ASP A 145 -3.19 -17.77 4.94
CA ASP A 145 -3.82 -19.09 5.09
C ASP A 145 -4.13 -19.46 6.56
N GLY A 146 -4.18 -18.44 7.44
CA GLY A 146 -4.46 -18.63 8.87
C GLY A 146 -3.20 -18.67 9.74
N ASP A 147 -2.20 -19.47 9.36
CA ASP A 147 -0.92 -19.66 10.08
C ASP A 147 0.32 -19.29 9.24
N GLY A 148 0.12 -18.80 8.01
CA GLY A 148 1.22 -18.54 7.08
C GLY A 148 0.76 -17.94 5.76
N ILE A 149 1.69 -17.92 4.80
CA ILE A 149 1.52 -17.32 3.48
C ILE A 149 1.66 -18.42 2.43
N LYS A 150 0.60 -18.68 1.68
CA LYS A 150 0.61 -19.59 0.52
C LYS A 150 0.97 -18.81 -0.74
N PHE A 151 1.92 -19.35 -1.49
CA PHE A 151 2.35 -18.85 -2.78
C PHE A 151 1.80 -19.73 -3.92
N PRO A 152 1.68 -19.20 -5.15
CA PRO A 152 1.13 -19.93 -6.30
C PRO A 152 2.00 -21.10 -6.77
N ASP A 153 3.27 -21.15 -6.37
CA ASP A 153 4.21 -22.24 -6.67
C ASP A 153 4.04 -23.44 -5.73
N GLY A 154 3.03 -23.43 -4.86
CA GLY A 154 2.78 -24.44 -3.84
C GLY A 154 3.65 -24.29 -2.60
N ASN A 155 4.57 -23.32 -2.55
CA ASN A 155 5.34 -23.05 -1.35
C ASN A 155 4.47 -22.36 -0.29
N LYS A 156 4.69 -22.69 0.97
CA LYS A 156 4.01 -22.05 2.11
C LYS A 156 5.03 -21.62 3.13
N TRP A 157 5.06 -20.32 3.41
CA TRP A 157 5.83 -19.77 4.50
C TRP A 157 5.00 -19.84 5.78
N THR A 158 5.39 -20.69 6.71
CA THR A 158 4.64 -20.90 7.96
C THR A 158 5.15 -19.94 9.02
N LYS A 159 4.26 -19.20 9.67
CA LYS A 159 4.64 -18.17 10.65
C LYS A 159 5.13 -18.83 11.93
N VAL A 160 6.30 -18.39 12.40
CA VAL A 160 6.89 -18.90 13.64
C VAL A 160 6.37 -18.10 14.83
N PRO A 161 5.69 -18.74 15.81
CA PRO A 161 5.32 -18.09 17.06
C PRO A 161 6.57 -17.57 17.78
N ASN A 162 6.54 -16.32 18.24
CA ASN A 162 7.68 -15.63 18.88
C ASN A 162 8.90 -15.36 17.97
N GLY A 163 8.82 -15.68 16.68
CA GLY A 163 9.89 -15.50 15.70
C GLY A 163 11.10 -16.42 15.92
N THR A 164 12.22 -16.08 15.27
CA THR A 164 13.45 -16.87 15.20
C THR A 164 14.69 -16.06 15.59
N PRO A 165 14.85 -15.64 16.86
CA PRO A 165 15.95 -14.78 17.30
C PRO A 165 17.34 -15.31 16.90
N GLY A 166 17.55 -16.63 16.92
CA GLY A 166 18.80 -17.28 16.53
C GLY A 166 19.15 -17.21 15.04
N ARG A 167 18.21 -16.79 14.18
CA ARG A 167 18.41 -16.60 12.73
C ARG A 167 18.58 -15.13 12.34
N ARG A 168 18.47 -14.22 13.30
CA ARG A 168 18.64 -12.78 13.05
C ARG A 168 20.13 -12.45 12.93
N PRO A 169 20.53 -11.58 11.99
CA PRO A 169 21.91 -11.11 11.96
C PRO A 169 22.23 -10.38 13.27
N LYS A 170 23.45 -10.58 13.79
CA LYS A 170 23.91 -9.84 14.96
C LYS A 170 24.02 -8.35 14.60
N PRO A 171 23.53 -7.43 15.44
CA PRO A 171 23.79 -6.02 15.24
C PRO A 171 25.30 -5.79 15.16
N VAL A 172 25.75 -5.05 14.14
CA VAL A 172 27.11 -4.53 14.14
C VAL A 172 27.15 -3.47 15.24
N THR A 173 27.59 -3.85 16.45
CA THR A 173 27.94 -2.87 17.47
C THR A 173 29.11 -2.05 16.94
N LEU A 174 29.00 -0.72 16.99
CA LEU A 174 30.04 0.25 16.61
C LEU A 174 31.38 0.12 17.39
N THR A 175 31.57 -0.98 18.13
CA THR A 175 32.80 -1.37 18.81
C THR A 175 33.69 -2.28 17.97
N SER A 176 33.21 -2.88 16.87
CA SER A 176 34.00 -3.82 16.07
C SER A 176 34.93 -3.17 15.04
N GLU A 177 34.89 -1.85 14.86
CA GLU A 177 35.90 -1.11 14.06
C GLU A 177 37.11 -0.66 14.89
N THR A 178 37.06 -0.75 16.22
CA THR A 178 38.19 -0.34 17.07
C THR A 178 39.35 -1.36 17.07
N GLU A 179 39.11 -2.61 16.68
CA GLU A 179 40.18 -3.64 16.67
C GLU A 179 41.08 -3.59 15.41
N LEU A 180 40.77 -2.76 14.42
CA LEU A 180 41.59 -2.57 13.20
C LEU A 180 42.39 -1.26 13.20
N TYR A 181 42.35 -0.46 14.27
CA TYR A 181 43.27 0.67 14.46
C TYR A 181 44.08 0.46 15.75
N LYS A 182 44.99 -0.51 15.70
CA LYS A 182 46.15 -0.51 16.61
C LYS A 182 47.16 0.47 15.99
N PRO A 183 47.39 1.67 16.55
CA PRO A 183 48.44 2.54 16.03
C PRO A 183 49.78 1.79 16.11
N ALA A 184 50.53 1.78 15.01
CA ALA A 184 51.86 1.20 14.98
C ALA A 184 52.72 1.88 16.03
N GLU A 185 53.12 1.12 17.06
CA GLU A 185 54.12 1.55 18.02
C GLU A 185 55.46 1.68 17.27
N LYS A 186 55.92 2.93 17.10
CA LYS A 186 57.27 3.21 16.58
C LYS A 186 58.28 2.65 17.58
N GLN A 187 59.11 1.72 17.10
CA GLN A 187 60.41 1.39 17.70
C GLN A 187 61.45 2.45 17.36
#